data_AF-A0A928ITL0-F1
#
_entry.id   AF-A0A928ITL0-F1
#
_cell.length_a   1.000
_cell.length_b   1.000
_cell.length_c   1.000
_cell.angle_alpha   90.00
_cell.angle_beta   90.00
_cell.angle_gamma   90.00
#
_symmetry.space_group_name_H-M   'P 1'
#
loop_
_entity.id
_entity.type
_entity.pdbx_description
1 polymer ?
#
loop_
_entity_poly.entity_id
_entity_poly.type
_entity_poly.pdbx_seq_one_letter_code
_entity_poly.pdbx_strand_id
1 'polypeptide(L)'
;MKTKLLALLILCALLLSGCCSFTPFNIGKKDKSKETKAEQTTKAEEITETEALVAEPDASETEDEDIPVPVDYETVYNDVIYECCQIILSGDPSLSPLNGIAENLMNEEPGFALENLGYALIDVNGDMIPELVYGEVYQPYESCGSSILAMYSIVNEKPELVFDGWSRSSYSIGSNNKIYHNGSNGAMSDCVAEYTLPVNSNDLKCERFYFTEYNIASNEQEFYYNSQGEWSVDSPSSKKITEYEYNNGLFSMDNHPKIIDFISFFRYNSELDNESTVKVRSIAHFFNNYENYNIVTVDSEYTVRVVLTVKERLTDFELYRYTEKFEDDSSITPVKGETVYTDDSFEEYEALEIEFSPGEVIPTLALDYTDTNGNTVTKIFVESGKDGNIYLTDS
;
A
#
# COMPACT_ATOMS: atom_id res chain seq x y z
N MET A 1 -44.66 7.57 -34.14
CA MET A 1 -43.26 7.16 -33.85
C MET A 1 -42.84 7.55 -32.41
N LYS A 2 -43.59 7.14 -31.37
CA LYS A 2 -43.28 7.53 -29.98
C LYS A 2 -43.28 6.37 -28.97
N THR A 3 -43.31 5.12 -29.44
CA THR A 3 -43.40 3.93 -28.56
C THR A 3 -42.21 2.98 -28.64
N LYS A 4 -41.16 3.31 -29.40
CA LYS A 4 -39.92 2.49 -29.47
C LYS A 4 -38.72 3.09 -28.71
N LEU A 5 -38.83 4.32 -28.21
CA LEU A 5 -37.74 4.97 -27.47
C LEU A 5 -37.76 4.62 -25.96
N LEU A 6 -38.89 4.15 -25.44
CA LEU A 6 -39.04 3.84 -24.00
C LEU A 6 -38.58 2.41 -23.65
N ALA A 7 -38.49 1.51 -24.63
CA ALA A 7 -38.03 0.13 -24.41
C ALA A 7 -36.50 0.00 -24.35
N LEU A 8 -35.76 0.97 -24.89
CA LEU A 8 -34.28 0.94 -24.89
C LEU A 8 -33.71 1.50 -23.57
N LEU A 9 -34.41 2.44 -22.93
CA LEU A 9 -34.01 3.05 -21.65
C LEU A 9 -34.24 2.14 -20.43
N ILE A 10 -35.11 1.13 -20.53
CA ILE A 10 -35.36 0.16 -19.44
C ILE A 10 -34.39 -1.05 -19.52
N LEU A 11 -33.79 -1.30 -20.69
CA LEU A 11 -32.80 -2.38 -20.85
C LEU A 11 -31.40 -1.98 -20.33
N CYS A 12 -31.06 -0.69 -20.33
CA CYS A 12 -29.80 -0.18 -19.78
C CYS A 12 -29.76 -0.11 -18.24
N ALA A 13 -30.90 -0.21 -17.56
CA ALA A 13 -30.95 -0.19 -16.08
C ALA A 13 -30.92 -1.59 -15.43
N LEU A 14 -30.94 -2.67 -16.22
CA LEU A 14 -31.01 -4.06 -15.73
C LEU A 14 -29.74 -4.88 -15.96
N LEU A 15 -28.68 -4.29 -16.50
CA LEU A 15 -27.36 -4.94 -16.65
C LEU A 15 -26.36 -4.55 -15.54
N LEU A 16 -26.79 -3.77 -14.54
CA LEU A 16 -26.00 -3.39 -13.37
C LEU A 16 -26.36 -4.17 -12.09
N SER A 17 -27.07 -5.31 -12.20
CA SER A 17 -27.35 -6.18 -11.06
C SER A 17 -27.18 -7.66 -11.43
N GLY A 18 -25.93 -8.11 -11.48
CA GLY A 18 -25.56 -9.52 -11.50
C GLY A 18 -25.12 -9.96 -10.11
N CYS A 19 -26.07 -10.35 -9.26
CA CYS A 19 -25.82 -10.93 -7.94
C CYS A 19 -24.88 -12.15 -8.03
N CYS A 20 -23.71 -12.05 -7.41
CA CYS A 20 -22.99 -13.22 -6.91
C CYS A 20 -23.91 -13.95 -5.92
N SER A 21 -24.40 -15.12 -6.34
CA SER A 21 -25.14 -16.02 -5.47
C SER A 21 -24.12 -16.80 -4.65
N PHE A 22 -23.85 -16.32 -3.43
CA PHE A 22 -23.11 -17.07 -2.41
C PHE A 22 -23.82 -18.40 -2.16
N THR A 23 -23.14 -19.50 -2.49
CA THR A 23 -23.48 -20.82 -1.95
C THR A 23 -22.43 -21.16 -0.89
N PRO A 24 -22.81 -21.41 0.37
CA PRO A 24 -21.85 -21.66 1.43
C PRO A 24 -21.22 -23.04 1.24
N PHE A 25 -19.88 -23.07 1.18
CA PHE A 25 -19.09 -24.28 1.20
C PHE A 25 -19.20 -24.92 2.59
N ASN A 26 -19.83 -26.09 2.64
CA ASN A 26 -20.11 -26.83 3.87
C ASN A 26 -18.88 -27.67 4.23
N ILE A 27 -18.17 -27.30 5.28
CA ILE A 27 -17.10 -28.12 5.87
C ILE A 27 -17.74 -29.23 6.71
N GLY A 28 -17.47 -30.48 6.35
CA GLY A 28 -17.57 -31.58 7.30
C GLY A 28 -17.83 -32.96 6.69
N LYS A 29 -16.77 -33.77 6.55
CA LYS A 29 -16.54 -34.93 7.43
C LYS A 29 -15.23 -35.65 7.11
N LYS A 30 -14.54 -35.97 8.21
CA LYS A 30 -13.39 -36.87 8.34
C LYS A 30 -13.59 -38.19 7.61
N ASP A 31 -12.52 -38.72 7.01
CA ASP A 31 -12.20 -40.14 7.17
C ASP A 31 -10.70 -40.41 7.21
N LYS A 32 -10.36 -41.42 8.02
CA LYS A 32 -9.03 -41.81 8.51
C LYS A 32 -8.27 -42.73 7.52
N SER A 33 -6.96 -42.83 7.80
CA SER A 33 -5.99 -43.89 7.42
C SER A 33 -5.35 -43.73 6.03
N LYS A 34 -4.04 -43.92 5.84
CA LYS A 34 -3.10 -44.86 6.47
C LYS A 34 -1.70 -44.28 6.60
N GLU A 35 -1.02 -44.73 7.65
CA GLU A 35 0.44 -44.75 7.81
C GLU A 35 1.10 -45.51 6.65
N THR A 36 2.28 -45.05 6.22
CA THR A 36 3.39 -45.95 5.90
C THR A 36 4.72 -45.24 6.23
N LYS A 37 5.57 -45.99 6.92
CA LYS A 37 6.85 -45.66 7.55
C LYS A 37 8.00 -46.03 6.58
N ALA A 38 9.04 -45.20 6.50
CA ALA A 38 10.41 -45.58 6.09
C ALA A 38 11.35 -44.41 6.49
N GLU A 39 11.97 -44.44 7.67
CA GLU A 39 13.24 -45.11 8.02
C GLU A 39 14.48 -44.32 7.55
N GLN A 40 15.05 -43.58 8.50
CA GLN A 40 16.38 -42.97 8.44
C GLN A 40 17.45 -44.05 8.34
N THR A 41 18.50 -43.81 7.53
CA THR A 41 19.78 -44.48 7.69
C THR A 41 20.89 -43.44 7.71
N THR A 42 21.50 -43.33 8.89
CA THR A 42 22.73 -42.63 9.22
C THR A 42 23.92 -43.32 8.56
N LYS A 43 24.89 -42.57 8.05
CA LYS A 43 26.26 -43.07 7.89
C LYS A 43 27.26 -41.96 8.18
N ALA A 44 28.10 -42.24 9.17
CA ALA A 44 29.24 -41.46 9.61
C ALA A 44 30.49 -41.80 8.77
N GLU A 45 31.37 -40.83 8.60
CA GLU A 45 32.80 -40.94 8.25
C GLU A 45 33.43 -39.65 8.80
N GLU A 46 34.02 -39.69 9.99
CA GLU A 46 35.41 -40.06 10.34
C GLU A 46 36.45 -39.01 9.95
N ILE A 47 37.15 -38.58 10.99
CA ILE A 47 38.03 -37.42 11.11
C ILE A 47 39.44 -37.87 10.73
N THR A 48 40.22 -37.01 10.06
CA THR A 48 41.68 -37.13 10.11
C THR A 48 42.29 -35.77 10.40
N GLU A 49 42.95 -35.73 11.55
CA GLU A 49 43.68 -34.63 12.16
C GLU A 49 45.03 -34.47 11.45
N THR A 50 45.45 -33.24 11.15
CA THR A 50 46.86 -32.94 10.87
C THR A 50 47.21 -31.56 11.43
N GLU A 51 48.38 -31.52 12.06
CA GLU A 51 48.82 -30.61 13.10
C GLU A 51 49.01 -29.14 12.71
N ALA A 52 49.01 -28.33 13.76
CA ALA A 52 49.12 -26.88 13.86
C ALA A 52 50.36 -26.25 13.22
N LEU A 53 50.18 -25.03 12.71
CA LEU A 53 51.20 -23.98 12.75
C LEU A 53 50.52 -22.66 13.17
N VAL A 54 50.93 -22.18 14.33
CA VAL A 54 50.57 -20.88 14.93
C VAL A 54 51.21 -19.76 14.11
N ALA A 55 50.39 -18.83 13.64
CA ALA A 55 50.81 -17.50 13.23
C ALA A 55 49.76 -16.50 13.72
N GLU A 56 50.12 -15.66 14.67
CA GLU A 56 49.40 -14.41 14.94
C GLU A 56 49.64 -13.45 13.75
N PRO A 57 48.57 -12.83 13.25
CA PRO A 57 48.61 -11.38 13.03
C PRO A 57 47.33 -10.78 13.61
N ASP A 58 47.47 -9.86 14.55
CA ASP A 58 47.61 -8.42 14.31
C ASP A 58 46.23 -7.76 14.35
N ALA A 59 46.10 -6.80 15.26
CA ALA A 59 44.85 -6.12 15.54
C ALA A 59 44.49 -5.25 14.32
N SER A 60 43.64 -5.76 13.44
CA SER A 60 42.96 -4.91 12.47
C SER A 60 41.81 -4.22 13.19
N GLU A 61 41.91 -2.90 13.29
CA GLU A 61 40.79 -1.99 13.45
C GLU A 61 39.63 -2.50 12.58
N THR A 62 38.54 -2.89 13.24
CA THR A 62 37.26 -3.06 12.56
C THR A 62 36.88 -1.68 12.07
N GLU A 63 37.04 -1.42 10.77
CA GLU A 63 36.29 -0.38 10.08
C GLU A 63 34.82 -0.67 10.39
N ASP A 64 34.17 0.25 11.11
CA ASP A 64 32.73 0.26 11.24
C ASP A 64 32.16 0.19 9.82
N GLU A 65 31.54 -0.93 9.45
CA GLU A 65 30.70 -0.99 8.27
C GLU A 65 29.62 0.07 8.51
N ASP A 66 29.72 1.20 7.79
CA ASP A 66 28.67 2.21 7.70
C ASP A 66 27.39 1.48 7.26
N ILE A 67 26.57 1.10 8.23
CA ILE A 67 25.24 0.58 7.97
C ILE A 67 24.52 1.72 7.26
N PRO A 68 24.05 1.52 6.00
CA PRO A 68 23.35 2.58 5.29
C PRO A 68 22.17 3.04 6.14
N VAL A 69 22.14 4.34 6.47
CA VAL A 69 20.99 4.94 7.14
C VAL A 69 19.76 4.64 6.28
N PRO A 70 18.71 4.01 6.84
CA PRO A 70 17.46 3.77 6.14
C PRO A 70 16.94 5.06 5.50
N VAL A 71 16.72 5.04 4.18
CA VAL A 71 16.18 6.22 3.48
C VAL A 71 14.69 6.33 3.81
N ASP A 72 14.26 7.47 4.34
CA ASP A 72 12.83 7.78 4.46
C ASP A 72 12.27 8.26 3.12
N TYR A 73 11.72 7.33 2.32
CA TYR A 73 11.14 7.68 1.02
C TYR A 73 9.89 8.57 1.13
N GLU A 74 9.18 8.59 2.27
CA GLU A 74 8.08 9.57 2.48
C GLU A 74 8.64 11.00 2.37
N THR A 75 9.83 11.25 2.91
CA THR A 75 10.53 12.53 2.79
C THR A 75 10.96 12.83 1.34
N VAL A 76 11.39 11.83 0.57
CA VAL A 76 11.74 12.01 -0.86
C VAL A 76 10.51 12.43 -1.69
N TYR A 77 9.35 11.86 -1.38
CA TYR A 77 8.09 12.15 -2.06
C TYR A 77 7.29 13.30 -1.42
N ASN A 78 7.76 13.90 -0.33
CA ASN A 78 6.95 14.80 0.50
C ASN A 78 6.39 15.99 -0.29
N ASP A 79 7.17 16.57 -1.20
CA ASP A 79 6.72 17.72 -1.99
C ASP A 79 5.49 17.38 -2.86
N VAL A 80 5.50 16.22 -3.53
CA VAL A 80 4.38 15.80 -4.39
C VAL A 80 3.17 15.32 -3.58
N ILE A 81 3.40 14.70 -2.42
CA ILE A 81 2.33 14.29 -1.49
C ILE A 81 1.65 15.52 -0.90
N TYR A 82 2.45 16.48 -0.43
CA TYR A 82 1.99 17.75 0.13
C TYR A 82 1.20 18.55 -0.89
N GLU A 83 1.73 18.73 -2.10
CA GLU A 83 1.03 19.44 -3.18
C GLU A 83 -0.32 18.81 -3.50
N CYS A 84 -0.38 17.47 -3.62
CA CYS A 84 -1.64 16.76 -3.85
C CYS A 84 -2.64 17.00 -2.70
N CYS A 85 -2.19 16.94 -1.44
CA CYS A 85 -3.04 17.24 -0.28
C CYS A 85 -3.58 18.68 -0.32
N GLN A 86 -2.75 19.67 -0.67
CA GLN A 86 -3.19 21.07 -0.79
C GLN A 86 -4.20 21.27 -1.92
N ILE A 87 -4.02 20.58 -3.05
CA ILE A 87 -4.99 20.59 -4.15
C ILE A 87 -6.33 20.03 -3.69
N ILE A 88 -6.34 18.89 -2.97
CA ILE A 88 -7.57 18.29 -2.45
C ILE A 88 -8.26 19.23 -1.48
N LEU A 89 -7.52 19.82 -0.52
CA LEU A 89 -8.04 20.80 0.44
C LEU A 89 -8.67 22.03 -0.23
N SER A 90 -8.11 22.48 -1.35
CA SER A 90 -8.63 23.63 -2.08
C SER A 90 -10.02 23.38 -2.66
N GLY A 91 -10.34 22.12 -2.99
CA GLY A 91 -11.55 21.74 -3.71
C GLY A 91 -11.64 22.24 -5.15
N ASP A 92 -10.55 22.79 -5.70
CA ASP A 92 -10.53 23.31 -7.07
C ASP A 92 -9.91 22.26 -8.02
N PRO A 93 -10.73 21.52 -8.79
CA PRO A 93 -10.22 20.50 -9.71
C PRO A 93 -9.32 21.09 -10.80
N SER A 94 -9.37 22.40 -11.08
CA SER A 94 -8.53 23.04 -12.10
C SER A 94 -7.07 23.20 -11.67
N LEU A 95 -6.78 23.04 -10.38
CA LEU A 95 -5.42 23.07 -9.85
C LEU A 95 -4.71 21.73 -9.95
N SER A 96 -5.45 20.63 -10.14
CA SER A 96 -4.85 19.30 -10.22
C SER A 96 -4.19 19.04 -11.58
N PRO A 97 -2.90 18.66 -11.62
CA PRO A 97 -2.28 18.15 -12.85
C PRO A 97 -2.68 16.69 -13.15
N LEU A 98 -3.35 16.01 -12.22
CA LEU A 98 -3.75 14.62 -12.31
C LEU A 98 -5.25 14.51 -12.57
N ASN A 99 -5.62 13.84 -13.67
CA ASN A 99 -7.01 13.72 -14.09
C ASN A 99 -7.87 12.98 -13.05
N GLY A 100 -7.35 11.90 -12.45
CA GLY A 100 -8.10 11.13 -11.45
C GLY A 100 -8.43 11.92 -10.18
N ILE A 101 -7.50 12.75 -9.72
CA ILE A 101 -7.72 13.65 -8.58
C ILE A 101 -8.73 14.74 -8.96
N ALA A 102 -8.60 15.33 -10.15
CA ALA A 102 -9.54 16.34 -10.64
C ALA A 102 -10.98 15.79 -10.76
N GLU A 103 -11.14 14.58 -11.31
CA GLU A 103 -12.45 13.93 -11.42
C GLU A 103 -13.08 13.69 -10.04
N ASN A 104 -12.30 13.25 -9.06
CA ASN A 104 -12.79 13.08 -7.70
C ASN A 104 -13.28 14.41 -7.09
N LEU A 105 -12.51 15.49 -7.25
CA LEU A 105 -12.89 16.83 -6.77
C LEU A 105 -14.10 17.45 -7.51
N MET A 106 -14.43 16.97 -8.71
CA MET A 106 -15.67 17.37 -9.39
C MET A 106 -16.91 16.70 -8.80
N ASN A 107 -16.74 15.54 -8.15
CA ASN A 107 -17.82 14.71 -7.66
C ASN A 107 -18.00 14.77 -6.14
N GLU A 108 -16.95 15.18 -5.41
CA GLU A 108 -16.90 15.15 -3.95
C GLU A 108 -16.48 16.49 -3.34
N GLU A 109 -17.00 16.80 -2.15
CA GLU A 109 -16.53 17.93 -1.36
C GLU A 109 -15.14 17.61 -0.78
N PRO A 110 -14.26 18.62 -0.55
CA PRO A 110 -12.87 18.42 -0.12
C PRO A 110 -12.69 17.49 1.08
N GLY A 111 -13.58 17.58 2.08
CA GLY A 111 -13.51 16.74 3.27
C GLY A 111 -13.72 15.25 2.97
N PHE A 112 -14.62 14.91 2.04
CA PHE A 112 -14.82 13.52 1.60
C PHE A 112 -13.68 13.06 0.68
N ALA A 113 -13.20 13.93 -0.20
CA ALA A 113 -12.06 13.62 -1.05
C ALA A 113 -10.80 13.32 -0.23
N LEU A 114 -10.57 14.01 0.90
CA LEU A 114 -9.48 13.65 1.82
C LEU A 114 -9.64 12.27 2.46
N GLU A 115 -10.86 11.84 2.74
CA GLU A 115 -11.15 10.52 3.33
C GLU A 115 -11.07 9.39 2.28
N ASN A 116 -11.50 9.66 1.05
CA ASN A 116 -11.61 8.68 -0.03
C ASN A 116 -10.38 8.60 -0.93
N LEU A 117 -9.41 9.51 -0.76
CA LEU A 117 -8.15 9.48 -1.49
C LEU A 117 -7.00 9.27 -0.52
N GLY A 118 -6.01 8.50 -0.96
CA GLY A 118 -4.81 8.27 -0.19
C GLY A 118 -3.60 7.98 -1.05
N TYR A 119 -2.48 7.80 -0.39
CA TYR A 119 -1.23 7.40 -1.00
C TYR A 119 -0.62 6.18 -0.32
N ALA A 120 0.21 5.43 -1.03
CA ALA A 120 1.01 4.37 -0.46
C ALA A 120 2.41 4.37 -1.09
N LEU A 121 3.40 3.87 -0.36
CA LEU A 121 4.74 3.59 -0.83
C LEU A 121 4.87 2.08 -1.00
N ILE A 122 5.03 1.62 -2.24
CA ILE A 122 5.07 0.19 -2.56
C ILE A 122 6.16 -0.05 -3.59
N ASP A 123 7.05 -1.00 -3.32
CA ASP A 123 7.99 -1.50 -4.32
C ASP A 123 7.25 -2.36 -5.37
N VAL A 124 7.03 -1.76 -6.54
CA VAL A 124 6.34 -2.38 -7.67
C VAL A 124 7.34 -3.09 -8.58
N ASN A 125 8.54 -2.53 -8.73
CA ASN A 125 9.51 -3.02 -9.71
C ASN A 125 10.44 -4.13 -9.13
N GLY A 126 10.51 -4.26 -7.80
CA GLY A 126 11.28 -5.26 -7.06
C GLY A 126 12.73 -4.86 -6.77
N ASP A 127 13.08 -3.57 -6.82
CA ASP A 127 14.44 -3.05 -6.56
C ASP A 127 14.66 -2.58 -5.12
N MET A 128 13.68 -2.80 -4.24
CA MET A 128 13.67 -2.33 -2.85
C MET A 128 13.52 -0.81 -2.70
N ILE A 129 13.25 -0.08 -3.79
CA ILE A 129 12.89 1.34 -3.77
C ILE A 129 11.38 1.43 -4.02
N PRO A 130 10.57 1.88 -3.06
CA PRO A 130 9.14 1.96 -3.23
C PRO A 130 8.76 3.09 -4.19
N GLU A 131 7.80 2.80 -5.07
CA GLU A 131 7.06 3.80 -5.82
C GLU A 131 5.95 4.43 -4.97
N LEU A 132 5.70 5.71 -5.21
CA LEU A 132 4.53 6.39 -4.67
C LEU A 132 3.32 6.11 -5.56
N VAL A 133 2.24 5.63 -4.97
CA VAL A 133 0.95 5.45 -5.64
C VAL A 133 -0.12 6.29 -4.98
N TYR A 134 -0.95 6.96 -5.79
CA TYR A 134 -2.20 7.58 -5.35
C TYR A 134 -3.36 6.69 -5.74
N GLY A 135 -4.35 6.54 -4.87
CA GLY A 135 -5.47 5.65 -5.12
C GLY A 135 -6.74 6.04 -4.40
N GLU A 136 -7.82 5.38 -4.81
CA GLU A 136 -9.12 5.49 -4.17
C GLU A 136 -9.19 4.52 -2.98
N VAL A 137 -9.64 5.04 -1.85
CA VAL A 137 -9.92 4.32 -0.61
C VAL A 137 -11.38 3.89 -0.63
N TYR A 138 -11.64 2.61 -0.88
CA TYR A 138 -13.00 2.07 -0.99
C TYR A 138 -13.57 1.60 0.35
N GLN A 139 -12.68 1.13 1.22
CA GLN A 139 -13.04 0.74 2.58
C GLN A 139 -12.43 1.76 3.52
N PRO A 140 -13.18 2.81 3.92
CA PRO A 140 -12.65 3.81 4.83
C PRO A 140 -12.10 3.13 6.09
N TYR A 141 -12.81 2.13 6.65
CA TYR A 141 -12.43 1.32 7.82
C TYR A 141 -11.10 0.56 7.76
N GLU A 142 -10.53 0.36 6.57
CA GLU A 142 -9.24 -0.30 6.40
C GLU A 142 -8.26 0.57 5.59
N SER A 143 -8.69 1.78 5.24
CA SER A 143 -8.05 2.68 4.26
C SER A 143 -7.55 1.96 3.00
N CYS A 144 -8.25 0.92 2.52
CA CYS A 144 -7.74 0.07 1.46
C CYS A 144 -8.52 0.21 0.14
N GLY A 145 -7.83 -0.08 -0.96
CA GLY A 145 -8.39 -0.03 -2.31
C GLY A 145 -7.50 -0.70 -3.35
N SER A 146 -7.89 -0.65 -4.61
CA SER A 146 -7.14 -1.30 -5.71
C SER A 146 -7.04 -0.47 -7.00
N SER A 147 -7.73 0.66 -7.05
CA SER A 147 -7.65 1.61 -8.17
C SER A 147 -6.52 2.59 -7.93
N ILE A 148 -5.68 2.77 -8.95
CA ILE A 148 -4.53 3.67 -8.94
C ILE A 148 -4.84 4.87 -9.83
N LEU A 149 -4.77 6.05 -9.24
CA LEU A 149 -5.00 7.34 -9.88
C LEU A 149 -3.69 7.96 -10.39
N ALA A 150 -2.56 7.67 -9.77
CA ALA A 150 -1.25 8.06 -10.28
C ALA A 150 -0.17 7.17 -9.66
N MET A 151 0.97 7.09 -10.34
CA MET A 151 2.18 6.48 -9.81
C MET A 151 3.39 7.36 -10.12
N TYR A 152 4.30 7.48 -9.17
CA TYR A 152 5.59 8.13 -9.33
C TYR A 152 6.71 7.17 -8.96
N SER A 153 7.80 7.18 -9.74
CA SER A 153 9.04 6.47 -9.41
C SER A 153 10.16 7.47 -9.18
N ILE A 154 11.20 7.06 -8.48
CA ILE A 154 12.40 7.88 -8.29
C ILE A 154 13.30 7.67 -9.50
N VAL A 155 13.46 8.72 -10.31
CA VAL A 155 14.37 8.73 -11.45
C VAL A 155 15.42 9.79 -11.21
N ASN A 156 16.70 9.37 -11.14
CA ASN A 156 17.82 10.26 -10.80
C ASN A 156 17.54 11.11 -9.54
N GLU A 157 17.15 10.44 -8.45
CA GLU A 157 16.89 11.03 -7.12
C GLU A 157 15.66 11.96 -7.04
N LYS A 158 14.80 11.97 -8.06
CA LYS A 158 13.60 12.81 -8.10
C LYS A 158 12.34 12.01 -8.39
N PRO A 159 11.23 12.31 -7.71
CA PRO A 159 9.92 11.80 -8.10
C PRO A 159 9.57 12.23 -9.53
N GLU A 160 9.32 11.25 -10.40
CA GLU A 160 8.85 11.47 -11.77
C GLU A 160 7.55 10.68 -12.00
N LEU A 161 6.57 11.33 -12.61
CA LEU A 161 5.26 10.72 -12.89
C LEU A 161 5.43 9.59 -13.92
N VAL A 162 4.94 8.40 -13.57
CA VAL A 162 4.92 7.21 -14.42
C VAL A 162 3.65 7.19 -15.27
N PHE A 163 2.50 7.35 -14.63
CA PHE A 163 1.21 7.43 -15.32
C PHE A 163 0.18 8.23 -14.51
N ASP A 164 -0.82 8.74 -15.22
CA ASP A 164 -2.02 9.39 -14.67
C ASP A 164 -3.27 8.58 -15.05
N GLY A 165 -4.02 8.18 -14.03
CA GLY A 165 -5.17 7.31 -14.09
C GLY A 165 -6.47 8.06 -13.79
N TRP A 166 -7.55 7.69 -14.48
CA TRP A 166 -8.88 8.30 -14.34
C TRP A 166 -9.95 7.36 -14.90
N SER A 167 -11.22 7.76 -14.84
CA SER A 167 -12.37 6.88 -15.13
C SER A 167 -12.31 6.13 -16.47
N ARG A 168 -11.74 6.74 -17.51
CA ARG A 168 -11.59 6.15 -18.86
C ARG A 168 -10.19 5.63 -19.16
N SER A 169 -9.27 5.71 -18.20
CA SER A 169 -7.91 5.21 -18.29
C SER A 169 -7.50 4.75 -16.90
N SER A 170 -8.03 3.62 -16.46
CA SER A 170 -7.85 3.13 -15.09
C SER A 170 -6.67 2.19 -14.99
N TYR A 171 -6.00 2.23 -13.84
CA TYR A 171 -4.84 1.40 -13.54
C TYR A 171 -5.05 0.60 -12.26
N SER A 172 -4.46 -0.60 -12.21
CA SER A 172 -4.37 -1.42 -11.01
C SER A 172 -3.04 -2.15 -10.97
N ILE A 173 -2.55 -2.45 -9.76
CA ILE A 173 -1.35 -3.28 -9.58
C ILE A 173 -1.80 -4.71 -9.29
N GLY A 174 -1.25 -5.69 -10.01
CA GLY A 174 -1.49 -7.11 -9.78
C GLY A 174 -0.74 -7.66 -8.58
N SER A 175 -1.24 -8.77 -8.03
CA SER A 175 -0.48 -9.58 -7.05
C SER A 175 0.84 -10.14 -7.59
N ASN A 176 1.03 -10.12 -8.92
CA ASN A 176 2.25 -10.49 -9.63
C ASN A 176 3.18 -9.29 -9.93
N ASN A 177 2.93 -8.13 -9.29
CA ASN A 177 3.66 -6.88 -9.50
C ASN A 177 3.63 -6.35 -10.95
N LYS A 178 2.66 -6.79 -11.77
CA LYS A 178 2.38 -6.17 -13.06
C LYS A 178 1.43 -5.00 -12.89
N ILE A 179 1.54 -4.02 -13.78
CA ILE A 179 0.62 -2.90 -13.84
C ILE A 179 -0.38 -3.19 -14.95
N TYR A 180 -1.66 -3.20 -14.62
CA TYR A 180 -2.75 -3.38 -15.57
C TYR A 180 -3.41 -2.06 -15.87
N HIS A 181 -3.76 -1.86 -17.14
CA HIS A 181 -4.41 -0.64 -17.65
C HIS A 181 -5.66 -1.02 -18.42
N ASN A 182 -6.74 -0.28 -18.20
CA ASN A 182 -7.96 -0.36 -18.98
C ASN A 182 -8.25 1.04 -19.54
N GLY A 183 -8.23 1.16 -20.86
CA GLY A 183 -8.49 2.41 -21.56
C GLY A 183 -9.77 2.35 -22.38
N SER A 184 -10.46 3.49 -22.50
CA SER A 184 -11.66 3.62 -23.35
C SER A 184 -11.62 4.91 -24.16
N ASN A 185 -11.58 4.80 -25.48
CA ASN A 185 -11.68 5.91 -26.42
C ASN A 185 -13.10 6.08 -27.01
N GLY A 186 -14.03 5.18 -26.69
CA GLY A 186 -15.44 5.31 -27.04
C GLY A 186 -16.20 4.00 -26.80
N ALA A 187 -17.50 3.98 -27.07
CA ALA A 187 -18.36 2.83 -26.78
C ALA A 187 -17.98 1.52 -27.51
N MET A 188 -17.11 1.59 -28.51
CA MET A 188 -16.63 0.45 -29.30
C MET A 188 -15.12 0.49 -29.52
N SER A 189 -14.40 1.25 -28.69
CA SER A 189 -12.95 1.39 -28.79
C SER A 189 -12.38 1.37 -27.39
N ASP A 190 -11.95 0.19 -26.96
CA ASP A 190 -11.37 -0.06 -25.64
C ASP A 190 -10.04 -0.79 -25.76
N CYS A 191 -9.18 -0.64 -24.75
CA CYS A 191 -7.94 -1.38 -24.61
C CYS A 191 -7.77 -1.97 -23.21
N VAL A 192 -7.01 -3.07 -23.16
CA VAL A 192 -6.51 -3.67 -21.93
C VAL A 192 -5.03 -3.95 -22.12
N ALA A 193 -4.22 -3.53 -21.16
CA ALA A 193 -2.78 -3.68 -21.25
C ALA A 193 -2.16 -4.17 -19.95
N GLU A 194 -1.03 -4.84 -20.09
CA GLU A 194 -0.16 -5.27 -19.01
C GLU A 194 1.23 -4.65 -19.23
N TYR A 195 1.75 -4.06 -18.16
CA TYR A 195 3.02 -3.37 -18.14
C TYR A 195 3.92 -3.88 -17.01
N THR A 196 5.22 -3.59 -17.17
CA THR A 196 6.20 -3.57 -16.09
C THR A 196 6.80 -2.19 -15.98
N LEU A 197 7.24 -1.85 -14.77
CA LEU A 197 8.08 -0.69 -14.53
C LEU A 197 9.55 -1.15 -14.52
N PRO A 198 10.40 -0.67 -15.44
CA PRO A 198 11.84 -0.88 -15.33
C PRO A 198 12.44 -0.07 -14.15
N VAL A 199 13.52 -0.57 -13.57
CA VAL A 199 14.28 0.13 -12.52
C VAL A 199 14.75 1.52 -12.99
N ASN A 200 14.64 2.53 -12.12
CA ASN A 200 15.06 3.91 -12.40
C ASN A 200 14.47 4.46 -13.71
N SER A 201 13.17 4.21 -13.92
CA SER A 201 12.41 4.61 -15.10
C SER A 201 11.07 5.22 -14.68
N ASN A 202 10.59 6.19 -15.45
CA ASN A 202 9.19 6.61 -15.43
C ASN A 202 8.42 6.14 -16.68
N ASP A 203 9.08 5.43 -17.58
CA ASP A 203 8.45 4.82 -18.76
C ASP A 203 8.06 3.37 -18.48
N LEU A 204 6.78 3.05 -18.67
CA LEU A 204 6.28 1.69 -18.59
C LEU A 204 6.71 0.86 -19.81
N LYS A 205 7.19 -0.35 -19.56
CA LYS A 205 7.42 -1.34 -20.61
C LYS A 205 6.16 -2.16 -20.83
N CYS A 206 5.57 -2.02 -22.01
CA CYS A 206 4.41 -2.82 -22.42
C CYS A 206 4.82 -4.28 -22.65
N GLU A 207 4.13 -5.20 -21.98
CA GLU A 207 4.28 -6.65 -22.21
C GLU A 207 3.19 -7.16 -23.15
N ARG A 208 1.95 -6.71 -22.94
CA ARG A 208 0.78 -7.11 -23.73
C ARG A 208 -0.19 -5.95 -23.85
N PHE A 209 -0.63 -5.64 -25.07
CA PHE A 209 -1.61 -4.60 -25.35
C PHE A 209 -2.67 -5.16 -26.29
N TYR A 210 -3.90 -5.29 -25.81
CA TYR A 210 -5.05 -5.69 -26.60
C TYR A 210 -5.96 -4.47 -26.77
N PHE A 211 -6.41 -4.21 -27.98
CA PHE A 211 -7.37 -3.14 -28.21
C PHE A 211 -8.37 -3.50 -29.29
N THR A 212 -9.45 -2.75 -29.31
CA THR A 212 -10.53 -2.95 -30.26
C THR A 212 -10.85 -1.65 -30.98
N GLU A 213 -11.28 -1.76 -32.23
CA GLU A 213 -11.73 -0.62 -33.02
C GLU A 213 -12.94 -0.99 -33.87
N TYR A 214 -13.84 -0.02 -34.06
CA TYR A 214 -15.00 -0.22 -34.90
C TYR A 214 -14.72 0.13 -36.36
N ASN A 215 -14.81 -0.87 -37.24
CA ASN A 215 -14.68 -0.64 -38.66
C ASN A 215 -16.01 -0.18 -39.26
N ILE A 216 -16.09 1.10 -39.60
CA ILE A 216 -17.30 1.72 -40.17
C ILE A 216 -17.66 1.12 -41.53
N ALA A 217 -16.68 0.70 -42.33
CA ALA A 217 -16.91 0.20 -43.68
C ALA A 217 -17.50 -1.21 -43.69
N SER A 218 -17.04 -2.09 -42.79
CA SER A 218 -17.61 -3.43 -42.63
C SER A 218 -18.75 -3.49 -41.62
N ASN A 219 -18.93 -2.45 -40.79
CA ASN A 219 -19.88 -2.41 -39.68
C ASN A 219 -19.64 -3.55 -38.67
N GLU A 220 -18.36 -3.80 -38.36
CA GLU A 220 -17.89 -4.88 -37.50
C GLU A 220 -16.87 -4.38 -36.48
N GLN A 221 -16.84 -5.03 -35.31
CA GLN A 221 -15.78 -4.85 -34.33
C GLN A 221 -14.52 -5.58 -34.80
N GLU A 222 -13.38 -4.92 -34.73
CA GLU A 222 -12.07 -5.49 -35.02
C GLU A 222 -11.21 -5.53 -33.77
N PHE A 223 -10.35 -6.55 -33.69
CA PHE A 223 -9.53 -6.85 -32.52
C PHE A 223 -8.06 -6.84 -32.92
N TYR A 224 -7.24 -6.26 -32.06
CA TYR A 224 -5.83 -6.04 -32.32
C TYR A 224 -4.98 -6.37 -31.10
N TYR A 225 -3.73 -6.72 -31.36
CA TYR A 225 -2.71 -6.96 -30.34
C TYR A 225 -1.37 -6.35 -30.76
N ASN A 226 -0.66 -5.78 -29.80
CA ASN A 226 0.78 -5.52 -29.89
C ASN A 226 1.43 -5.62 -28.50
N SER A 227 2.75 -5.46 -28.47
CA SER A 227 3.54 -5.43 -27.23
C SER A 227 4.31 -4.11 -27.09
N GLN A 228 3.82 -3.04 -27.72
CA GLN A 228 4.45 -1.71 -27.68
C GLN A 228 3.56 -0.65 -27.00
N GLY A 229 2.32 -1.01 -26.66
CA GLY A 229 1.37 -0.08 -26.05
C GLY A 229 0.71 0.86 -27.07
N GLU A 230 0.81 0.56 -28.37
CA GLU A 230 0.36 1.47 -29.42
C GLU A 230 -1.12 1.24 -29.75
N TRP A 231 -1.97 2.21 -29.44
CA TRP A 231 -3.39 2.18 -29.82
C TRP A 231 -3.60 2.72 -31.24
N SER A 232 -3.15 1.97 -32.24
CA SER A 232 -3.29 2.36 -33.65
C SER A 232 -3.38 1.15 -34.57
N VAL A 233 -4.43 1.11 -35.40
CA VAL A 233 -4.62 0.04 -36.41
C VAL A 233 -3.61 0.10 -37.55
N ASP A 234 -3.05 1.30 -37.81
CA ASP A 234 -2.08 1.54 -38.89
C ASP A 234 -0.64 1.32 -38.43
N SER A 235 -0.42 1.04 -37.13
CA SER A 235 0.91 0.76 -36.61
C SER A 235 1.47 -0.55 -37.19
N PRO A 236 2.76 -0.58 -37.59
CA PRO A 236 3.40 -1.83 -37.99
C PRO A 236 3.54 -2.83 -36.83
N SER A 237 3.42 -2.39 -35.58
CA SER A 237 3.43 -3.28 -34.40
C SER A 237 2.07 -3.94 -34.15
N SER A 238 0.99 -3.35 -34.67
CA SER A 238 -0.37 -3.84 -34.47
C SER A 238 -0.71 -5.01 -35.38
N LYS A 239 -1.03 -6.13 -34.74
CA LYS A 239 -1.50 -7.35 -35.40
C LYS A 239 -3.00 -7.46 -35.24
N LYS A 240 -3.74 -7.51 -36.34
CA LYS A 240 -5.17 -7.90 -36.33
C LYS A 240 -5.29 -9.36 -35.88
N ILE A 241 -6.17 -9.60 -34.91
CA ILE A 241 -6.43 -10.92 -34.31
C ILE A 241 -7.93 -11.23 -34.36
N THR A 242 -8.28 -12.47 -34.06
CA THR A 242 -9.68 -12.89 -33.90
C THR A 242 -10.22 -12.48 -32.53
N GLU A 243 -11.54 -12.37 -32.41
CA GLU A 243 -12.23 -12.18 -31.12
C GLU A 243 -11.86 -13.30 -30.11
N TYR A 244 -11.70 -14.54 -30.60
CA TYR A 244 -11.30 -15.67 -29.77
C TYR A 244 -9.89 -15.49 -29.19
N GLU A 245 -8.93 -15.05 -30.00
CA GLU A 245 -7.56 -14.75 -29.54
C GLU A 245 -7.56 -13.57 -28.56
N TYR A 246 -8.36 -12.54 -28.80
CA TYR A 246 -8.51 -11.40 -27.92
C TYR A 246 -9.03 -11.82 -26.54
N ASN A 247 -10.17 -12.52 -26.50
CA ASN A 247 -10.78 -12.96 -25.25
C ASN A 247 -9.90 -13.94 -24.46
N ASN A 248 -9.21 -14.87 -25.15
CA ASN A 248 -8.23 -15.74 -24.51
C ASN A 248 -7.03 -14.95 -23.97
N GLY A 249 -6.58 -13.93 -24.70
CA GLY A 249 -5.53 -13.02 -24.29
C GLY A 249 -5.88 -12.31 -22.98
N LEU A 250 -7.06 -11.70 -22.91
CA LEU A 250 -7.58 -11.06 -21.70
C LEU A 250 -7.71 -12.05 -20.53
N PHE A 251 -8.27 -13.24 -20.78
CA PHE A 251 -8.40 -14.27 -19.75
C PHE A 251 -7.03 -14.71 -19.20
N SER A 252 -6.00 -14.74 -20.04
CA SER A 252 -4.63 -15.10 -19.66
C SER A 252 -3.85 -13.99 -18.94
N MET A 253 -4.40 -12.77 -18.86
CA MET A 253 -3.74 -11.68 -18.13
C MET A 253 -3.80 -11.86 -16.62
N ASP A 254 -4.64 -12.77 -16.09
CA ASP A 254 -4.74 -13.09 -14.66
C ASP A 254 -4.75 -11.83 -13.78
N ASN A 255 -5.56 -10.85 -14.19
CA ASN A 255 -5.67 -9.55 -13.53
C ASN A 255 -6.44 -9.73 -12.22
N HIS A 256 -5.68 -10.09 -11.18
CA HIS A 256 -6.11 -10.04 -9.79
C HIS A 256 -5.51 -8.80 -9.14
N PRO A 257 -6.28 -7.69 -9.06
CA PRO A 257 -5.81 -6.47 -8.42
C PRO A 257 -5.39 -6.77 -6.98
N LYS A 258 -4.21 -6.30 -6.62
CA LYS A 258 -3.74 -6.24 -5.24
C LYS A 258 -4.61 -5.24 -4.49
N ILE A 259 -5.11 -5.64 -3.31
CA ILE A 259 -5.66 -4.69 -2.35
C ILE A 259 -4.47 -4.01 -1.67
N ILE A 260 -4.48 -2.68 -1.70
CA ILE A 260 -3.44 -1.81 -1.19
C ILE A 260 -4.02 -1.04 -0.01
N ASP A 261 -3.29 -1.06 1.09
CA ASP A 261 -3.56 -0.21 2.24
C ASP A 261 -2.97 1.17 1.95
N PHE A 262 -3.81 2.20 1.90
CA PHE A 262 -3.39 3.57 1.69
C PHE A 262 -3.32 4.34 3.01
N ILE A 263 -2.47 5.36 3.06
CA ILE A 263 -2.55 6.45 4.03
C ILE A 263 -3.51 7.48 3.43
N SER A 264 -4.68 7.66 4.04
CA SER A 264 -5.65 8.67 3.58
C SER A 264 -5.06 10.08 3.68
N PHE A 265 -5.42 10.96 2.75
CA PHE A 265 -4.99 12.36 2.82
C PHE A 265 -5.60 13.10 4.02
N PHE A 266 -6.74 12.63 4.55
CA PHE A 266 -7.29 13.09 5.82
C PHE A 266 -6.30 12.86 6.97
N ARG A 267 -5.74 11.66 7.08
CA ARG A 267 -4.73 11.32 8.08
C ARG A 267 -3.45 12.10 7.86
N TYR A 268 -2.95 12.15 6.62
CA TYR A 268 -1.75 12.92 6.32
C TYR A 268 -1.91 14.40 6.72
N ASN A 269 -3.05 15.01 6.42
CA ASN A 269 -3.32 16.38 6.81
C ASN A 269 -3.38 16.58 8.33
N SER A 270 -3.98 15.65 9.08
CA SER A 270 -4.01 15.74 10.54
C SER A 270 -2.63 15.55 11.17
N GLU A 271 -1.72 14.83 10.50
CA GLU A 271 -0.33 14.68 10.90
C GLU A 271 0.54 15.89 10.52
N LEU A 272 0.25 16.62 9.44
CA LEU A 272 0.95 17.85 9.08
C LEU A 272 0.81 18.94 10.15
N ASP A 273 -0.38 19.05 10.75
CA ASP A 273 -0.65 20.00 11.83
C ASP A 273 0.02 19.60 13.15
N ASN A 274 0.52 18.36 13.26
CA ASN A 274 1.18 17.82 14.44
C ASN A 274 2.68 17.67 14.16
N GLU A 275 3.51 18.59 14.68
CA GLU A 275 4.99 18.46 14.71
C GLU A 275 5.46 17.32 15.65
N SER A 276 4.77 16.18 15.68
CA SER A 276 5.07 15.07 16.57
C SER A 276 6.44 14.47 16.24
N THR A 277 7.32 14.45 17.24
CA THR A 277 8.66 13.82 17.17
C THR A 277 8.57 12.32 16.95
N VAL A 278 7.47 11.70 17.38
CA VAL A 278 7.16 10.27 17.19
C VAL A 278 6.02 10.12 16.18
N LYS A 279 6.24 9.26 15.18
CA LYS A 279 5.20 8.83 14.22
C LYS A 279 4.88 7.35 14.45
N VAL A 280 3.62 6.98 14.23
CA VAL A 280 3.17 5.58 14.17
C VAL A 280 2.65 5.26 12.77
N ARG A 281 3.00 4.09 12.25
CA ARG A 281 2.60 3.59 10.92
C ARG A 281 2.17 2.13 11.01
N SER A 282 1.28 1.67 10.13
CA SER A 282 1.06 0.22 9.99
C SER A 282 2.33 -0.43 9.43
N ILE A 283 2.67 -1.64 9.89
CA ILE A 283 3.82 -2.37 9.36
C ILE A 283 3.70 -2.59 7.83
N ALA A 284 2.48 -2.70 7.31
CA ALA A 284 2.22 -2.86 5.88
C ALA A 284 2.73 -1.67 5.04
N HIS A 285 2.80 -0.47 5.63
CA HIS A 285 3.35 0.75 5.03
C HIS A 285 4.86 0.91 5.22
N PHE A 286 5.50 0.02 5.97
CA PHE A 286 6.89 0.17 6.43
C PHE A 286 7.89 -0.80 5.76
N PHE A 287 7.40 -1.78 4.99
CA PHE A 287 8.26 -2.78 4.35
C PHE A 287 9.03 -2.19 3.16
N ASN A 288 10.30 -1.85 3.40
CA ASN A 288 11.47 -2.28 2.59
C ASN A 288 12.83 -1.71 3.05
N ASN A 289 12.89 -0.82 4.06
CA ASN A 289 14.14 -0.09 4.37
C ASN A 289 14.80 -0.34 5.73
N TYR A 290 14.15 -1.07 6.63
CA TYR A 290 14.66 -1.26 7.98
C TYR A 290 14.89 -2.75 8.23
N GLU A 291 16.14 -3.19 8.05
CA GLU A 291 16.54 -4.58 8.36
C GLU A 291 16.75 -4.82 9.87
N ASN A 292 16.89 -3.74 10.66
CA ASN A 292 17.14 -3.79 12.10
C ASN A 292 16.14 -2.90 12.85
N TYR A 293 15.10 -3.51 13.41
CA TYR A 293 14.22 -2.84 14.37
C TYR A 293 13.94 -3.79 15.54
N ASN A 294 13.73 -3.20 16.72
CA ASN A 294 13.30 -3.97 17.88
C ASN A 294 11.83 -4.39 17.69
N ILE A 295 11.50 -5.62 18.08
CA ILE A 295 10.13 -6.14 18.02
C ILE A 295 9.63 -6.34 19.44
N VAL A 296 8.51 -5.70 19.75
CA VAL A 296 7.83 -5.83 21.04
C VAL A 296 6.45 -6.44 20.81
N THR A 297 6.30 -7.70 21.20
CA THR A 297 4.99 -8.37 21.23
C THR A 297 4.36 -8.15 22.60
N VAL A 298 3.34 -7.30 22.65
CA VAL A 298 2.58 -6.96 23.86
C VAL A 298 1.46 -7.97 24.11
N ASP A 299 0.73 -8.33 23.06
CA ASP A 299 -0.39 -9.28 23.09
C ASP A 299 -0.15 -10.41 22.08
N SER A 300 -0.82 -11.55 22.24
CA SER A 300 -0.58 -12.75 21.40
C SER A 300 -1.76 -13.18 20.52
N GLU A 301 -2.91 -12.52 20.62
CA GLU A 301 -4.11 -12.84 19.86
C GLU A 301 -4.80 -11.56 19.36
N TYR A 302 -5.35 -11.59 18.15
CA TYR A 302 -6.04 -10.43 17.54
C TYR A 302 -5.19 -9.16 17.56
N THR A 303 -3.95 -9.28 17.11
CA THR A 303 -2.96 -8.22 17.15
C THR A 303 -2.94 -7.43 15.84
N VAL A 304 -2.67 -6.14 15.96
CA VAL A 304 -2.19 -5.29 14.86
C VAL A 304 -0.69 -5.11 15.02
N ARG A 305 -0.02 -4.84 13.91
CA ARG A 305 1.42 -4.56 13.88
C ARG A 305 1.65 -3.15 13.37
N VAL A 306 2.29 -2.35 14.21
CA VAL A 306 2.64 -0.97 13.89
C VAL A 306 4.13 -0.76 14.07
N VAL A 307 4.67 0.26 13.41
CA VAL A 307 6.04 0.71 13.61
C VAL A 307 6.02 2.13 14.13
N LEU A 308 6.77 2.35 15.20
CA LEU A 308 7.14 3.68 15.65
C LEU A 308 8.44 4.10 14.98
N THR A 309 8.50 5.35 14.54
CA THR A 309 9.72 6.02 14.09
C THR A 309 9.87 7.35 14.79
N VAL A 310 11.12 7.79 14.96
CA VAL A 310 11.43 9.08 15.59
C VAL A 310 12.20 9.97 14.63
N LYS A 311 11.80 11.25 14.60
CA LYS A 311 12.47 12.29 13.79
C LYS A 311 13.66 12.92 14.48
N GLU A 312 13.72 12.81 15.79
CA GLU A 312 14.80 13.32 16.62
C GLU A 312 15.04 12.34 17.76
N ARG A 313 16.27 12.32 18.28
CA ARG A 313 16.64 11.50 19.42
C ARG A 313 15.73 11.77 20.62
N LEU A 314 15.25 10.70 21.26
CA LEU A 314 14.48 10.74 22.49
C LEU A 314 15.26 10.11 23.64
N THR A 315 14.98 10.54 24.87
CA THR A 315 15.50 9.86 26.08
C THR A 315 14.36 9.43 26.99
N ASP A 316 14.65 8.49 27.90
CA ASP A 316 13.68 7.98 28.87
C ASP A 316 12.41 7.42 28.19
N PHE A 317 12.58 6.74 27.05
CA PHE A 317 11.46 6.20 26.28
C PHE A 317 10.84 5.02 27.03
N GLU A 318 9.52 5.06 27.22
CA GLU A 318 8.78 4.01 27.91
C GLU A 318 7.48 3.73 27.18
N LEU A 319 7.27 2.47 26.78
CA LEU A 319 5.99 1.97 26.28
C LEU A 319 5.33 1.16 27.39
N TYR A 320 4.06 1.42 27.66
CA TYR A 320 3.36 0.78 28.78
C TYR A 320 1.86 0.59 28.49
N ARG A 321 1.26 -0.37 29.21
CA ARG A 321 -0.19 -0.58 29.18
C ARG A 321 -0.90 0.63 29.76
N TYR A 322 -1.85 1.14 29.03
CA TYR A 322 -2.65 2.30 29.41
C TYR A 322 -4.08 1.86 29.70
N THR A 323 -4.67 2.44 30.74
CA THR A 323 -6.10 2.29 31.02
C THR A 323 -6.68 3.62 31.46
N GLU A 324 -7.94 3.84 31.14
CA GLU A 324 -8.69 5.00 31.61
C GLU A 324 -9.61 4.60 32.75
N LYS A 325 -9.56 5.35 33.86
CA LYS A 325 -10.47 5.19 34.98
C LYS A 325 -11.55 6.26 34.93
N PHE A 326 -12.81 5.83 34.82
CA PHE A 326 -13.97 6.69 34.95
C PHE A 326 -14.27 6.94 36.42
N GLU A 327 -14.21 8.21 36.83
CA GLU A 327 -14.58 8.64 38.16
C GLU A 327 -16.08 8.95 38.26
N ASP A 328 -16.60 9.01 39.49
CA ASP A 328 -18.03 9.23 39.76
C ASP A 328 -18.56 10.57 39.20
N ASP A 329 -17.69 11.54 38.97
CA ASP A 329 -18.00 12.85 38.40
C ASP A 329 -17.90 12.89 36.87
N SER A 330 -17.77 11.73 36.22
CA SER A 330 -17.55 11.58 34.78
C SER A 330 -16.21 12.13 34.27
N SER A 331 -15.27 12.45 35.17
CA SER A 331 -13.88 12.67 34.77
C SER A 331 -13.20 11.35 34.42
N ILE A 332 -12.24 11.43 33.50
CA ILE A 332 -11.41 10.32 33.08
C ILE A 332 -10.01 10.57 33.60
N THR A 333 -9.46 9.60 34.33
CA THR A 333 -8.09 9.67 34.84
C THR A 333 -7.22 8.63 34.13
N PRO A 334 -6.10 9.04 33.51
CA PRO A 334 -5.15 8.11 32.92
C PRO A 334 -4.47 7.28 34.00
N VAL A 335 -4.39 5.96 33.78
CA VAL A 335 -3.73 5.01 34.69
C VAL A 335 -2.64 4.27 33.92
N LYS A 336 -1.39 4.56 34.31
CA LYS A 336 -0.19 3.86 33.85
C LYS A 336 -0.14 2.46 34.46
N GLY A 337 -0.11 1.46 33.59
CA GLY A 337 -0.05 0.04 33.91
C GLY A 337 1.38 -0.52 33.81
N GLU A 338 1.47 -1.78 33.37
CA GLU A 338 2.74 -2.48 33.19
C GLU A 338 3.54 -1.89 32.02
N THR A 339 4.82 -1.59 32.29
CA THR A 339 5.81 -1.24 31.28
C THR A 339 6.15 -2.46 30.43
N VAL A 340 6.04 -2.33 29.11
CA VAL A 340 6.27 -3.42 28.14
C VAL A 340 7.57 -3.24 27.36
N TYR A 341 8.08 -2.01 27.26
CA TYR A 341 9.37 -1.72 26.66
C TYR A 341 9.94 -0.42 27.24
N THR A 342 11.27 -0.35 27.37
CA THR A 342 12.00 0.84 27.78
C THR A 342 13.23 1.00 26.92
N ASP A 343 13.57 2.24 26.59
CA ASP A 343 14.85 2.58 26.01
C ASP A 343 15.42 3.84 26.67
N ASP A 344 16.69 3.78 27.06
CA ASP A 344 17.36 4.95 27.64
C ASP A 344 17.61 6.02 26.57
N SER A 345 17.79 5.59 25.31
CA SER A 345 18.04 6.46 24.18
C SER A 345 17.47 5.84 22.91
N PHE A 346 16.44 6.47 22.36
CA PHE A 346 15.85 6.10 21.08
C PHE A 346 16.41 7.06 20.03
N GLU A 347 17.35 6.60 19.21
CA GLU A 347 18.11 7.46 18.29
C GLU A 347 17.29 7.85 17.05
N GLU A 348 17.72 8.92 16.39
CA GLU A 348 17.10 9.41 15.16
C GLU A 348 17.04 8.30 14.10
N TYR A 349 15.87 8.11 13.47
CA TYR A 349 15.62 7.05 12.49
C TYR A 349 15.66 5.62 13.03
N GLU A 350 15.71 5.40 14.35
CA GLU A 350 15.40 4.07 14.89
C GLU A 350 13.91 3.75 14.70
N ALA A 351 13.63 2.45 14.62
CA ALA A 351 12.29 1.92 14.45
C ALA A 351 11.98 0.86 15.51
N LEU A 352 10.75 0.86 15.99
CA LEU A 352 10.22 -0.14 16.93
C LEU A 352 8.94 -0.73 16.38
N GLU A 353 8.95 -2.01 16.03
CA GLU A 353 7.74 -2.75 15.71
C GLU A 353 7.03 -3.15 17.00
N ILE A 354 5.74 -2.82 17.08
CA ILE A 354 4.88 -3.14 18.19
C ILE A 354 3.73 -4.00 17.67
N GLU A 355 3.61 -5.18 18.25
CA GLU A 355 2.49 -6.09 18.03
C GLU A 355 1.58 -6.08 19.27
N PHE A 356 0.35 -5.58 19.13
CA PHE A 356 -0.57 -5.41 20.25
C PHE A 356 -2.03 -5.50 19.81
N SER A 357 -2.94 -5.72 20.77
CA SER A 357 -4.38 -5.67 20.53
C SER A 357 -4.89 -4.25 20.81
N PRO A 358 -5.35 -3.50 19.79
CA PRO A 358 -5.97 -2.20 20.02
C PRO A 358 -7.28 -2.39 20.79
N GLY A 359 -7.56 -1.49 21.72
CA GLY A 359 -8.83 -1.51 22.43
C GLY A 359 -9.91 -0.86 21.58
N GLU A 360 -11.03 -1.56 21.38
CA GLU A 360 -12.16 -1.04 20.57
C GLU A 360 -12.73 0.31 21.08
N VAL A 361 -12.56 0.62 22.36
CA VAL A 361 -13.17 1.81 23.01
C VAL A 361 -12.19 2.58 23.89
N ILE A 362 -11.20 1.92 24.48
CA ILE A 362 -10.24 2.51 25.42
C ILE A 362 -8.84 2.23 24.90
N PRO A 363 -7.96 3.24 24.79
CA PRO A 363 -6.55 3.05 24.45
C PRO A 363 -5.93 1.97 25.35
N THR A 364 -5.20 1.02 24.77
CA THR A 364 -4.56 -0.07 25.51
C THR A 364 -3.07 0.17 25.76
N LEU A 365 -2.48 1.12 25.02
CA LEU A 365 -1.07 1.47 25.08
C LEU A 365 -0.87 2.98 25.13
N ALA A 366 0.19 3.38 25.81
CA ALA A 366 0.73 4.73 25.80
C ALA A 366 2.26 4.68 25.80
N LEU A 367 2.86 5.79 25.39
CA LEU A 367 4.29 6.02 25.45
C LEU A 367 4.60 7.33 26.16
N ASP A 368 5.67 7.31 26.95
CA ASP A 368 6.29 8.48 27.55
C ASP A 368 7.71 8.62 26.97
N TYR A 369 8.16 9.85 26.76
CA TYR A 369 9.54 10.14 26.42
C TYR A 369 9.91 11.58 26.78
N THR A 370 11.21 11.87 26.81
CA THR A 370 11.75 13.22 26.89
C THR A 370 12.25 13.66 25.51
N ASP A 371 11.74 14.80 25.01
CA ASP A 371 12.14 15.38 23.72
C ASP A 371 13.52 16.07 23.78
N THR A 372 14.05 16.50 22.64
CA THR A 372 15.34 17.22 22.54
C THR A 372 15.35 18.57 23.28
N ASN A 373 14.18 19.12 23.58
CA ASN A 373 14.02 20.34 24.37
C ASN A 373 13.96 20.07 25.89
N GLY A 374 13.95 18.80 26.31
CA GLY A 374 13.85 18.37 27.71
C GLY A 374 12.42 18.33 28.25
N ASN A 375 11.40 18.35 27.39
CA ASN A 375 10.01 18.21 27.80
C ASN A 375 9.62 16.73 27.85
N THR A 376 8.94 16.33 28.92
CA THR A 376 8.27 15.02 28.96
C THR A 376 6.98 15.09 28.15
N VAL A 377 6.84 14.16 27.21
CA VAL A 377 5.68 14.03 26.32
C VAL A 377 5.04 12.67 26.54
N THR A 378 3.72 12.65 26.72
CA THR A 378 2.92 11.44 26.82
C THR A 378 1.99 11.35 25.61
N LYS A 379 2.02 10.22 24.90
CA LYS A 379 1.10 9.93 23.79
C LYS A 379 0.37 8.62 24.04
N ILE A 380 -0.89 8.55 23.63
CA ILE A 380 -1.71 7.33 23.69
C ILE A 380 -1.98 6.79 22.29
N PHE A 381 -2.01 5.47 22.16
CA PHE A 381 -2.37 4.79 20.92
C PHE A 381 -3.88 4.74 20.78
N VAL A 382 -4.39 5.31 19.70
CA VAL A 382 -5.81 5.32 19.41
C VAL A 382 -6.05 4.64 18.08
N GLU A 383 -6.98 3.69 18.08
CA GLU A 383 -7.55 3.17 16.85
C GLU A 383 -8.66 4.10 16.40
N SER A 384 -8.55 4.57 15.16
CA SER A 384 -9.61 5.34 14.55
C SER A 384 -10.83 4.47 14.33
N GLY A 385 -11.94 4.83 14.98
CA GLY A 385 -13.24 4.20 14.73
C GLY A 385 -13.81 4.43 13.32
N LYS A 386 -13.09 5.19 12.46
CA LYS A 386 -13.44 5.39 11.05
C LYS A 386 -12.65 4.51 10.10
N ASP A 387 -11.35 4.36 10.32
CA ASP A 387 -10.42 3.76 9.35
C ASP A 387 -9.54 2.63 9.89
N GLY A 388 -9.79 2.17 11.13
CA GLY A 388 -9.04 1.08 11.78
C GLY A 388 -7.55 1.41 11.99
N ASN A 389 -7.13 2.60 11.57
CA ASN A 389 -5.77 3.04 11.61
C ASN A 389 -5.39 3.42 13.03
N ILE A 390 -4.17 3.04 13.40
CA ILE A 390 -3.56 3.42 14.66
C ILE A 390 -2.85 4.76 14.47
N TYR A 391 -3.13 5.71 15.36
CA TYR A 391 -2.44 6.99 15.46
C TYR A 391 -2.12 7.34 16.91
N LEU A 392 -1.23 8.33 17.11
CA LEU A 392 -0.87 8.85 18.41
C LEU A 392 -1.61 10.17 18.68
N THR A 393 -2.13 10.34 19.88
CA THR A 393 -2.68 11.62 20.36
C THR A 393 -2.14 11.93 21.74
N ASP A 394 -2.19 13.20 22.15
CA ASP A 394 -1.90 13.60 23.53
C ASP A 394 -2.89 12.91 24.49
N SER A 395 -2.38 12.51 25.67
CA SER A 395 -3.18 11.93 26.76
C SER A 395 -3.94 12.98 27.57
#